data_AF-A0A538TZC3-F1
#
_entry.id   AF-A0A538TZC3-F1
#
_cell.length_a   1.000
_cell.length_b   1.000
_cell.length_c   1.000
_cell.angle_alpha   90.00
_cell.angle_beta   90.00
_cell.angle_gamma   90.00
#
_symmetry.space_group_name_H-M   'P 1'
#
loop_
_entity.id
_entity.type
_entity.pdbx_description
1 polymer ?
#
loop_
_entity_poly.entity_id
_entity_poly.type
_entity_poly.pdbx_seq_one_letter_code
_entity_poly.pdbx_strand_id
1 'polypeptide(L)'
;MRLDGATCGDGRGRPGEVFQHSRPEEAKREDQGQRQERPVDQHRHRERRRIAQRPQRWIQDRGAESGAGDQVPRHHSVLPDVVERMRRRSPEQREDEDPVGRRAQADDRLRSTVGRRSKRHHATHAVTRSEPVSTKARARDGCGPRGETAPRDGGGGVLIECESCYRRDVRIPEAAVHEPVVGRVHELIDWSAARFGDAPFLFRWTPEGWRAIRYRDAARAVHAFARHLAAHGVGPGAQIGLQSENRPEWGLAYLAALEAGATVVPLDMQLTREETSEILATAEASHCIVSERSRATVEDARRARLPALRLVTLDEHDGLPSWPEAQRRFPDATPLGRSGSADDVVALLFTSGTTGRAKGVMLTHANLLHNVEAVAQAFEFGPEDRMLSVLPLHHTFECTGGLLCPLRIGASVAYARGLKSSELREDLASSGATILLGVPLLYEKLLAGIHRGIAQTPPPRRALAHALLAITREVRRLTGNRVGRSLLRPLRRRAGLERLRLLVSGAAALPVDVFWGLTDLGLTMLEGYGLTECSPVVAANRPPRPEPCSVGWPLPGVSVRIDAPDEEGDGEILVRGPNV
;
A
#
# COMPACT_ATOMS: atom_id res chain seq x y z
N MET A 1 -49.57 -32.78 51.97
CA MET A 1 -49.21 -33.85 51.01
C MET A 1 -47.71 -33.67 50.75
N ARG A 2 -46.79 -34.22 51.57
CA ARG A 2 -46.37 -35.65 51.67
C ARG A 2 -46.00 -36.20 50.28
N LEU A 3 -44.79 -36.68 49.98
CA LEU A 3 -43.66 -37.22 50.80
C LEU A 3 -42.30 -36.73 50.21
N ASP A 4 -41.30 -36.29 51.01
CA ASP A 4 -40.11 -37.03 51.55
C ASP A 4 -38.97 -37.20 50.50
N GLY A 5 -37.64 -37.27 50.76
CA GLY A 5 -36.72 -37.24 51.93
C GLY A 5 -35.32 -37.70 51.43
N ALA A 6 -34.17 -37.72 52.15
CA ALA A 6 -33.70 -37.17 53.43
C ALA A 6 -32.13 -37.29 53.47
N THR A 7 -31.34 -36.21 53.46
CA THR A 7 -30.48 -35.67 54.55
C THR A 7 -29.38 -36.56 55.21
N CYS A 8 -28.27 -35.90 55.60
CA CYS A 8 -27.17 -36.31 56.52
C CYS A 8 -26.06 -37.24 55.99
N GLY A 9 -24.80 -37.15 56.48
CA GLY A 9 -24.19 -36.17 57.41
C GLY A 9 -22.83 -36.61 58.00
N ASP A 10 -22.22 -35.74 58.83
CA ASP A 10 -21.00 -35.91 59.66
C ASP A 10 -19.62 -36.01 58.92
N GLY A 11 -18.49 -35.48 59.42
CA GLY A 11 -18.27 -34.56 60.55
C GLY A 11 -16.81 -34.56 61.08
N ARG A 12 -16.41 -33.46 61.77
CA ARG A 12 -15.15 -33.27 62.59
C ARG A 12 -13.84 -33.13 61.77
N GLY A 13 -12.79 -32.37 62.17
CA GLY A 13 -12.55 -31.43 63.28
C GLY A 13 -11.16 -30.74 63.13
N ARG A 14 -10.92 -29.60 63.82
CA ARG A 14 -9.60 -28.88 63.93
C ARG A 14 -8.82 -29.37 65.18
N PRO A 15 -7.64 -28.83 65.63
CA PRO A 15 -6.63 -27.89 65.05
C PRO A 15 -5.14 -28.35 65.25
N GLY A 16 -4.14 -27.50 64.96
CA GLY A 16 -2.85 -27.47 65.72
C GLY A 16 -1.50 -27.40 64.97
N GLU A 17 -0.62 -26.49 65.44
CA GLU A 17 0.88 -26.47 65.40
C GLU A 17 1.60 -26.49 64.02
N VAL A 18 2.46 -25.53 63.60
CA VAL A 18 3.64 -24.83 64.19
C VAL A 18 4.91 -25.70 64.27
N PHE A 19 5.89 -25.48 63.38
CA PHE A 19 7.26 -25.09 63.77
C PHE A 19 8.13 -24.60 62.59
N GLN A 20 9.22 -23.90 62.92
CA GLN A 20 10.20 -23.27 62.04
C GLN A 20 11.45 -24.14 61.83
N HIS A 21 12.17 -23.88 60.73
CA HIS A 21 13.63 -23.64 60.61
C HIS A 21 14.05 -23.91 59.15
N SER A 22 15.12 -23.40 58.54
CA SER A 22 16.07 -22.28 58.68
C SER A 22 17.21 -22.62 57.69
N ARG A 23 18.07 -21.65 57.33
CA ARG A 23 19.16 -21.84 56.33
C ARG A 23 20.28 -22.80 56.81
N PRO A 24 21.31 -23.05 55.98
CA PRO A 24 22.46 -22.13 55.99
C PRO A 24 22.93 -21.65 54.61
N GLU A 25 23.52 -20.45 54.61
CA GLU A 25 24.48 -20.00 53.60
C GLU A 25 25.89 -20.52 53.95
N GLU A 26 26.78 -20.65 52.97
CA GLU A 26 28.21 -20.46 53.22
C GLU A 26 28.93 -19.90 51.98
N ALA A 27 29.99 -19.13 52.21
CA ALA A 27 30.64 -18.27 51.21
C ALA A 27 32.17 -18.44 51.20
N LYS A 28 32.81 -18.10 50.06
CA LYS A 28 34.23 -17.71 49.89
C LYS A 28 34.37 -17.07 48.49
N ARG A 29 34.72 -15.78 48.40
CA ARG A 29 36.09 -15.21 48.30
C ARG A 29 36.80 -15.61 47.00
N GLU A 30 36.89 -14.70 46.02
CA GLU A 30 37.97 -13.72 45.78
C GLU A 30 38.92 -14.23 44.68
N ASP A 31 39.01 -13.55 43.54
CA ASP A 31 40.24 -12.86 43.09
C ASP A 31 39.97 -11.96 41.86
N GLN A 32 40.84 -10.96 41.63
CA GLN A 32 40.80 -10.05 40.49
C GLN A 32 41.65 -10.58 39.32
N GLY A 33 41.20 -10.36 38.08
CA GLY A 33 41.96 -10.79 36.90
C GLY A 33 41.57 -10.06 35.63
N GLN A 34 42.22 -8.92 35.38
CA GLN A 34 42.12 -8.25 34.07
C GLN A 34 42.62 -9.19 32.96
N ARG A 35 41.80 -9.45 31.94
CA ARG A 35 42.29 -9.96 30.65
C ARG A 35 41.80 -9.08 29.52
N GLN A 36 42.78 -8.50 28.82
CA GLN A 36 42.60 -7.73 27.60
C GLN A 36 42.10 -8.66 26.49
N GLU A 37 40.98 -8.34 25.85
CA GLU A 37 40.68 -8.85 24.51
C GLU A 37 41.36 -7.96 23.46
N ARG A 38 42.11 -8.59 22.55
CA ARG A 38 42.78 -7.91 21.44
C ARG A 38 41.79 -7.64 20.31
N PRO A 39 41.93 -6.53 19.56
CA PRO A 39 40.97 -6.16 18.52
C PRO A 39 41.07 -7.08 17.31
N VAL A 40 39.94 -7.64 16.87
CA VAL A 40 39.81 -8.35 15.59
C VAL A 40 39.03 -7.49 14.59
N ASP A 41 39.80 -6.76 13.79
CA ASP A 41 39.54 -6.38 12.39
C ASP A 41 38.10 -5.95 12.00
N GLN A 42 37.70 -4.74 12.41
CA GLN A 42 36.45 -4.11 12.00
C GLN A 42 36.51 -3.43 10.61
N HIS A 43 37.01 -4.11 9.56
CA HIS A 43 37.05 -3.51 8.21
C HIS A 43 36.42 -4.29 7.04
N ARG A 44 35.82 -5.48 7.26
CA ARG A 44 35.11 -6.21 6.19
C ARG A 44 33.59 -6.43 6.36
N HIS A 45 32.99 -5.98 7.46
CA HIS A 45 31.56 -6.24 7.72
C HIS A 45 30.59 -5.07 7.47
N ARG A 46 31.07 -3.86 7.12
CA ARG A 46 30.22 -2.68 6.90
C ARG A 46 29.61 -2.55 5.49
N GLU A 47 30.17 -3.20 4.46
CA GLU A 47 29.72 -3.00 3.08
C GLU A 47 28.46 -3.80 2.70
N ARG A 48 28.29 -5.02 3.23
CA ARG A 48 27.19 -5.93 2.82
C ARG A 48 25.81 -5.59 3.39
N ARG A 49 25.66 -4.53 4.20
CA ARG A 49 24.35 -3.98 4.61
C ARG A 49 23.86 -2.80 3.75
N ARG A 50 24.67 -2.30 2.80
CA ARG A 50 24.34 -1.09 2.00
C ARG A 50 23.51 -1.32 0.73
N ILE A 51 23.12 -2.56 0.42
CA ILE A 51 22.48 -2.91 -0.86
C ILE A 51 20.93 -2.86 -0.79
N ALA A 52 20.32 -2.91 0.40
CA ALA A 52 18.86 -3.05 0.52
C ALA A 52 18.05 -1.74 0.41
N GLN A 53 18.67 -0.59 0.70
CA GLN A 53 18.04 0.74 0.64
C GLN A 53 19.11 1.78 0.31
N ARG A 54 18.98 2.48 -0.82
CA ARG A 54 19.74 3.69 -1.12
C ARG A 54 18.84 4.69 -1.87
N PRO A 55 18.70 5.94 -1.38
CA PRO A 55 18.25 7.03 -2.23
C PRO A 55 19.29 7.24 -3.33
N GLN A 56 18.85 7.65 -4.53
CA GLN A 56 19.79 8.08 -5.57
C GLN A 56 20.47 9.38 -5.10
N ARG A 57 21.76 9.29 -4.77
CA ARG A 57 22.65 10.45 -4.63
C ARG A 57 23.77 10.31 -5.65
N TRP A 58 23.65 11.07 -6.74
CA TRP A 58 24.75 11.41 -7.64
C TRP A 58 25.38 12.75 -7.21
N ILE A 59 26.59 12.99 -7.73
CA ILE A 59 27.43 14.19 -7.54
C ILE A 59 28.14 14.29 -6.17
N GLN A 60 29.42 13.93 -6.20
CA GLN A 60 30.50 14.85 -5.80
C GLN A 60 31.78 14.43 -6.54
N ASP A 61 32.08 15.10 -7.65
CA ASP A 61 33.46 15.39 -8.05
C ASP A 61 33.50 16.46 -9.16
N ARG A 62 33.91 17.67 -8.75
CA ARG A 62 34.49 18.80 -9.52
C ARG A 62 34.22 20.10 -8.77
N GLY A 63 35.13 20.44 -7.87
CA GLY A 63 35.27 21.81 -7.35
C GLY A 63 36.68 22.30 -7.67
N ALA A 64 36.81 23.15 -8.68
CA ALA A 64 38.03 23.92 -8.94
C ALA A 64 37.70 25.19 -9.74
N GLU A 65 38.20 26.31 -9.22
CA GLU A 65 38.59 27.53 -9.94
C GLU A 65 37.53 28.56 -10.41
N SER A 66 37.45 29.61 -9.57
CA SER A 66 37.69 31.01 -9.94
C SER A 66 36.52 31.93 -10.36
N GLY A 67 36.50 33.12 -9.74
CA GLY A 67 36.70 34.33 -10.56
C GLY A 67 35.54 35.30 -10.75
N ALA A 68 35.33 36.18 -9.75
CA ALA A 68 34.93 37.59 -9.89
C ALA A 68 33.57 37.99 -10.52
N GLY A 69 33.09 39.18 -10.12
CA GLY A 69 32.54 40.13 -11.09
C GLY A 69 31.02 40.30 -11.22
N ASP A 70 30.41 40.88 -10.18
CA ASP A 70 29.52 42.06 -10.29
C ASP A 70 28.15 41.98 -11.05
N GLN A 71 27.30 42.96 -10.72
CA GLN A 71 26.06 43.40 -11.38
C GLN A 71 24.78 42.54 -11.29
N VAL A 72 23.84 43.10 -10.52
CA VAL A 72 22.41 42.79 -10.48
C VAL A 72 21.70 43.17 -11.79
N PRO A 73 20.80 42.33 -12.29
CA PRO A 73 19.63 42.78 -13.04
C PRO A 73 18.34 42.49 -12.27
N ARG A 74 17.60 43.56 -11.93
CA ARG A 74 16.16 43.45 -11.64
C ARG A 74 15.43 43.19 -12.95
N HIS A 75 14.50 42.24 -13.03
CA HIS A 75 13.30 42.41 -13.87
C HIS A 75 12.10 41.55 -13.43
N HIS A 76 10.97 42.26 -13.29
CA HIS A 76 9.56 41.88 -13.38
C HIS A 76 9.07 40.48 -12.99
N SER A 77 8.38 40.47 -11.84
CA SER A 77 7.12 39.73 -11.67
C SER A 77 6.12 40.10 -12.78
N VAL A 78 5.48 39.08 -13.36
CA VAL A 78 4.28 39.21 -14.20
C VAL A 78 3.30 38.10 -13.81
N LEU A 79 2.39 38.37 -12.89
CA LEU A 79 1.05 37.74 -12.76
C LEU A 79 0.22 38.50 -11.69
N PRO A 80 -0.85 39.20 -12.09
CA PRO A 80 -1.98 39.50 -11.20
C PRO A 80 -3.34 39.05 -11.77
N ASP A 81 -4.40 39.24 -10.98
CA ASP A 81 -5.82 39.31 -11.40
C ASP A 81 -6.63 38.05 -11.75
N VAL A 82 -6.46 36.96 -10.99
CA VAL A 82 -7.51 35.90 -10.92
C VAL A 82 -8.11 35.75 -9.50
N VAL A 83 -7.31 35.92 -8.44
CA VAL A 83 -7.75 35.64 -7.05
C VAL A 83 -8.61 36.75 -6.44
N GLU A 84 -8.46 38.00 -6.88
CA GLU A 84 -9.20 39.16 -6.31
C GLU A 84 -10.70 39.14 -6.67
N ARG A 85 -11.08 38.55 -7.83
CA ARG A 85 -12.47 38.58 -8.34
C ARG A 85 -13.43 37.60 -7.66
N MET A 86 -12.94 36.58 -6.95
CA MET A 86 -13.80 35.59 -6.29
C MET A 86 -14.26 36.01 -4.88
N ARG A 87 -13.71 37.08 -4.29
CA ARG A 87 -14.02 37.53 -2.92
C ARG A 87 -15.19 38.52 -2.78
N ARG A 88 -15.94 38.80 -3.85
CA ARG A 88 -17.08 39.76 -3.80
C ARG A 88 -18.30 39.30 -4.59
N ARG A 89 -19.04 38.31 -4.08
CA ARG A 89 -20.48 38.14 -4.32
C ARG A 89 -21.16 37.65 -3.04
N SER A 90 -22.13 38.43 -2.55
CA SER A 90 -22.99 38.06 -1.41
C SER A 90 -24.17 37.19 -1.86
N PRO A 91 -24.76 36.36 -0.98
CA PRO A 91 -25.73 35.34 -1.38
C PRO A 91 -27.19 35.81 -1.30
N GLU A 92 -27.58 36.72 -2.18
CA GLU A 92 -29.00 37.02 -2.49
C GLU A 92 -29.15 37.12 -4.02
N GLN A 93 -30.33 36.77 -4.55
CA GLN A 93 -30.65 36.69 -6.00
C GLN A 93 -30.11 35.46 -6.76
N ARG A 94 -30.75 34.30 -6.55
CA ARG A 94 -30.91 33.23 -7.55
C ARG A 94 -32.25 32.49 -7.35
N GLU A 95 -33.32 33.14 -7.76
CA GLU A 95 -34.56 32.48 -8.20
C GLU A 95 -34.74 32.82 -9.70
N ASP A 96 -35.52 32.00 -10.41
CA ASP A 96 -35.89 32.12 -11.84
C ASP A 96 -34.70 31.99 -12.84
N GLU A 97 -34.65 31.09 -13.84
CA GLU A 97 -35.69 30.34 -14.57
C GLU A 97 -35.14 29.00 -15.13
N ASP A 98 -36.03 28.02 -15.29
CA ASP A 98 -35.90 26.88 -16.22
C ASP A 98 -36.88 27.17 -17.39
N PRO A 99 -36.58 26.83 -18.66
CA PRO A 99 -37.31 25.67 -19.19
C PRO A 99 -36.63 24.81 -20.29
N VAL A 100 -37.06 23.55 -20.28
CA VAL A 100 -36.96 22.51 -21.33
C VAL A 100 -37.66 22.90 -22.66
N GLY A 101 -37.10 22.59 -23.85
CA GLY A 101 -37.80 22.86 -25.13
C GLY A 101 -37.26 22.35 -26.49
N ARG A 102 -37.27 21.02 -26.72
CA ARG A 102 -37.40 20.26 -28.01
C ARG A 102 -37.31 20.95 -29.42
N ARG A 103 -36.67 20.20 -30.35
CA ARG A 103 -37.04 19.81 -31.77
C ARG A 103 -36.40 20.50 -33.02
N ALA A 104 -35.82 19.60 -33.86
CA ALA A 104 -36.06 19.38 -35.31
C ALA A 104 -35.36 20.20 -36.43
N GLN A 105 -34.45 19.49 -37.13
CA GLN A 105 -34.26 19.33 -38.60
C GLN A 105 -34.81 20.37 -39.62
N ALA A 106 -33.91 20.91 -40.46
CA ALA A 106 -33.89 20.89 -41.94
C ALA A 106 -32.60 21.63 -42.40
N ASP A 107 -31.65 21.03 -43.12
CA ASP A 107 -31.61 20.77 -44.58
C ASP A 107 -31.55 22.07 -45.43
N ASP A 108 -30.38 22.41 -45.98
CA ASP A 108 -30.22 22.59 -47.43
C ASP A 108 -28.76 22.43 -47.90
N ARG A 109 -28.60 22.27 -49.21
CA ARG A 109 -27.42 21.80 -49.94
C ARG A 109 -26.72 22.95 -50.65
N LEU A 110 -25.45 22.77 -51.00
CA LEU A 110 -24.95 23.24 -52.29
C LEU A 110 -23.83 22.34 -52.84
N ARG A 111 -23.79 22.21 -54.17
CA ARG A 111 -23.02 21.22 -54.92
C ARG A 111 -21.64 21.75 -55.31
N SER A 112 -20.69 20.84 -55.52
CA SER A 112 -20.03 20.74 -56.83
C SER A 112 -19.53 19.32 -57.10
N THR A 113 -19.52 18.92 -58.37
CA THR A 113 -19.23 17.56 -58.84
C THR A 113 -18.33 17.56 -60.07
N VAL A 114 -17.15 16.95 -59.98
CA VAL A 114 -16.34 16.42 -61.10
C VAL A 114 -15.52 15.24 -60.54
N GLY A 115 -15.30 14.09 -61.19
CA GLY A 115 -15.87 13.58 -62.44
C GLY A 115 -14.94 12.62 -63.20
N ARG A 116 -15.03 11.30 -62.97
CA ARG A 116 -14.41 10.18 -63.75
C ARG A 116 -12.84 10.17 -63.75
N ARG A 117 -12.12 9.05 -63.97
CA ARG A 117 -12.38 7.83 -64.78
C ARG A 117 -11.46 6.67 -64.37
N SER A 118 -11.77 5.45 -64.82
CA SER A 118 -11.02 4.21 -64.57
C SER A 118 -9.81 3.98 -65.49
N LYS A 119 -8.93 3.03 -65.10
CA LYS A 119 -8.19 2.14 -66.02
C LYS A 119 -7.86 0.79 -65.35
N ARG A 120 -8.04 -0.32 -66.09
CA ARG A 120 -7.60 -1.70 -65.76
C ARG A 120 -6.54 -2.13 -66.78
N HIS A 121 -5.55 -2.94 -66.39
CA HIS A 121 -4.83 -3.95 -67.19
C HIS A 121 -4.55 -5.14 -66.22
N HIS A 122 -5.05 -6.38 -66.43
CA HIS A 122 -4.52 -7.48 -67.28
C HIS A 122 -3.12 -7.97 -66.85
N ALA A 123 -3.02 -9.13 -66.18
CA ALA A 123 -2.73 -10.48 -66.75
C ALA A 123 -1.19 -10.73 -66.81
N THR A 124 -0.56 -11.89 -66.59
CA THR A 124 -0.94 -13.32 -66.45
C THR A 124 0.19 -14.02 -65.64
N HIS A 125 -0.01 -15.07 -64.86
CA HIS A 125 0.17 -16.49 -65.27
C HIS A 125 -0.13 -17.44 -64.10
N ALA A 126 -0.54 -18.67 -64.40
CA ALA A 126 -0.71 -19.75 -63.43
C ALA A 126 0.34 -20.85 -63.62
N VAL A 127 0.82 -21.44 -62.51
CA VAL A 127 1.48 -22.75 -62.50
C VAL A 127 1.00 -23.54 -61.27
N THR A 128 0.46 -24.73 -61.52
CA THR A 128 -0.02 -25.68 -60.50
C THR A 128 1.04 -26.71 -60.11
N ARG A 129 1.19 -27.01 -58.81
CA ARG A 129 1.64 -28.30 -58.23
C ARG A 129 1.51 -28.22 -56.71
N SER A 130 0.53 -28.91 -56.10
CA SER A 130 0.56 -30.32 -55.68
C SER A 130 0.85 -30.43 -54.18
N GLU A 131 -0.14 -30.88 -53.40
CA GLU A 131 0.03 -31.24 -51.99
C GLU A 131 1.06 -32.38 -51.81
N PRO A 132 1.62 -32.49 -50.60
CA PRO A 132 1.45 -33.77 -49.90
C PRO A 132 1.00 -33.60 -48.45
N VAL A 133 -0.05 -34.34 -48.08
CA VAL A 133 -0.41 -34.60 -46.68
C VAL A 133 0.73 -35.38 -46.02
N SER A 134 1.29 -34.84 -44.93
CA SER A 134 2.29 -35.52 -44.11
C SER A 134 1.97 -35.35 -42.62
N THR A 135 1.55 -36.45 -42.01
CA THR A 135 1.29 -36.56 -40.57
C THR A 135 2.58 -36.37 -39.75
N LYS A 136 2.55 -35.47 -38.77
CA LYS A 136 3.28 -35.60 -37.50
C LYS A 136 2.86 -34.53 -36.50
N ALA A 137 2.05 -34.92 -35.53
CA ALA A 137 1.97 -34.18 -34.27
C ALA A 137 3.36 -34.19 -33.62
N ARG A 138 3.93 -33.01 -33.38
CA ARG A 138 5.15 -32.83 -32.58
C ARG A 138 4.91 -31.78 -31.51
N ALA A 139 4.90 -32.23 -30.27
CA ALA A 139 5.00 -31.36 -29.10
C ALA A 139 6.35 -30.66 -29.07
N ARG A 140 6.32 -29.37 -28.70
CA ARG A 140 7.40 -28.40 -28.41
C ARG A 140 6.65 -27.07 -28.09
N ASP A 141 7.02 -26.18 -27.18
CA ASP A 141 8.25 -25.94 -26.40
C ASP A 141 7.88 -25.53 -24.94
N GLY A 142 8.77 -25.38 -23.96
CA GLY A 142 10.24 -25.39 -23.99
C GLY A 142 10.91 -24.13 -23.43
N CYS A 143 10.25 -23.37 -22.54
CA CYS A 143 10.78 -22.11 -21.99
C CYS A 143 12.03 -22.28 -21.10
N GLY A 144 13.19 -21.87 -21.62
CA GLY A 144 14.47 -21.72 -20.91
C GLY A 144 15.56 -21.17 -21.85
N PRO A 145 16.49 -20.32 -21.39
CA PRO A 145 17.39 -19.58 -22.27
C PRO A 145 18.55 -20.45 -22.79
N ARG A 146 18.97 -20.20 -24.03
CA ARG A 146 20.30 -20.55 -24.55
C ARG A 146 20.89 -19.33 -25.25
N GLY A 147 22.11 -18.92 -24.89
CA GLY A 147 22.96 -18.12 -25.78
C GLY A 147 23.41 -18.97 -26.97
N GLU A 148 23.91 -18.44 -28.08
CA GLU A 148 24.84 -17.31 -28.23
C GLU A 148 24.72 -16.61 -29.61
N THR A 149 25.21 -15.38 -29.67
CA THR A 149 25.69 -14.56 -30.82
C THR A 149 25.26 -14.89 -32.26
N ALA A 150 24.67 -13.89 -32.93
CA ALA A 150 24.59 -13.78 -34.39
C ALA A 150 25.46 -12.61 -34.92
N PRO A 151 26.04 -12.71 -36.13
CA PRO A 151 26.73 -11.59 -36.79
C PRO A 151 25.73 -10.59 -37.39
N ARG A 152 26.21 -9.38 -37.67
CA ARG A 152 25.43 -8.30 -38.28
C ARG A 152 25.15 -8.59 -39.77
N ASP A 153 23.89 -8.43 -40.18
CA ASP A 153 23.52 -7.62 -41.36
C ASP A 153 21.99 -7.42 -41.42
N GLY A 154 21.56 -6.20 -41.77
CA GLY A 154 20.25 -5.95 -42.39
C GLY A 154 18.96 -6.21 -41.60
N GLY A 155 18.71 -5.46 -40.52
CA GLY A 155 17.37 -5.28 -39.94
C GLY A 155 16.94 -6.35 -38.92
N GLY A 156 16.64 -5.91 -37.69
CA GLY A 156 16.15 -6.76 -36.61
C GLY A 156 16.76 -6.39 -35.26
N GLY A 157 15.99 -5.70 -34.42
CA GLY A 157 16.29 -5.60 -32.99
C GLY A 157 16.11 -6.97 -32.31
N VAL A 158 16.96 -7.30 -31.34
CA VAL A 158 16.84 -8.55 -30.57
C VAL A 158 15.86 -8.33 -29.43
N LEU A 159 14.57 -8.51 -29.74
CA LEU A 159 13.50 -8.60 -28.73
C LEU A 159 13.69 -9.85 -27.86
N ILE A 160 13.48 -9.72 -26.55
CA ILE A 160 13.25 -10.88 -25.66
C ILE A 160 11.77 -11.25 -25.78
N GLU A 161 11.41 -11.89 -26.89
CA GLU A 161 10.02 -12.26 -27.18
C GLU A 161 9.52 -13.37 -26.24
N CYS A 162 8.51 -13.04 -25.43
CA CYS A 162 7.59 -14.05 -24.90
C CYS A 162 6.32 -14.04 -25.76
N GLU A 163 6.37 -14.72 -26.92
CA GLU A 163 5.27 -14.79 -27.90
C GLU A 163 3.90 -15.18 -27.31
N SER A 164 3.87 -15.86 -26.15
CA SER A 164 2.61 -16.26 -25.50
C SER A 164 1.86 -15.14 -24.77
N CYS A 165 2.49 -14.00 -24.48
CA CYS A 165 1.89 -12.94 -23.65
C CYS A 165 1.16 -11.86 -24.46
N TYR A 166 1.61 -11.53 -25.67
CA TYR A 166 1.30 -10.24 -26.32
C TYR A 166 0.16 -10.24 -27.36
N ARG A 167 -0.66 -11.30 -27.47
CA ARG A 167 -1.72 -11.38 -28.50
C ARG A 167 -3.09 -11.84 -27.99
N ARG A 168 -3.89 -10.88 -27.52
CA ARG A 168 -5.37 -10.91 -27.59
C ARG A 168 -5.93 -9.50 -27.75
N ASP A 169 -6.92 -9.33 -28.63
CA ASP A 169 -7.79 -8.15 -28.69
C ASP A 169 -8.65 -8.08 -27.42
N VAL A 170 -8.08 -7.58 -26.33
CA VAL A 170 -8.83 -7.25 -25.12
C VAL A 170 -9.27 -5.79 -25.24
N ARG A 171 -10.54 -5.57 -25.59
CA ARG A 171 -11.13 -4.24 -25.48
C ARG A 171 -11.04 -3.79 -24.03
N ILE A 172 -10.37 -2.67 -23.79
CA ILE A 172 -10.42 -1.95 -22.52
C ILE A 172 -11.89 -1.67 -22.23
N PRO A 173 -12.48 -2.19 -21.14
CA PRO A 173 -13.79 -1.72 -20.72
C PRO A 173 -13.61 -0.30 -20.20
N GLU A 174 -14.20 0.68 -20.88
CA GLU A 174 -14.51 1.99 -20.28
C GLU A 174 -15.58 1.76 -19.19
N ALA A 175 -15.13 1.19 -18.07
CA ALA A 175 -15.91 1.11 -16.86
C ALA A 175 -15.85 2.48 -16.20
N ALA A 176 -16.99 3.16 -16.14
CA ALA A 176 -17.16 4.27 -15.22
C ALA A 176 -16.80 3.79 -13.80
N VAL A 177 -16.06 4.62 -13.08
CA VAL A 177 -15.85 4.42 -11.64
C VAL A 177 -17.19 4.64 -10.93
N HIS A 178 -17.47 3.87 -9.89
CA HIS A 178 -18.58 4.20 -9.01
C HIS A 178 -18.27 5.50 -8.24
N GLU A 179 -19.26 6.36 -8.09
CA GLU A 179 -19.14 7.55 -7.24
C GLU A 179 -18.79 7.14 -5.79
N PRO A 180 -17.92 7.90 -5.10
CA PRO A 180 -17.64 7.73 -3.68
C PRO A 180 -18.89 7.56 -2.81
N VAL A 181 -18.88 6.53 -1.96
CA VAL A 181 -20.01 6.27 -1.03
C VAL A 181 -20.15 7.27 0.12
N VAL A 182 -19.20 8.19 0.25
CA VAL A 182 -19.15 9.33 1.19
C VAL A 182 -18.46 10.51 0.52
N GLY A 183 -18.66 11.74 1.03
CA GLY A 183 -18.01 12.93 0.47
C GLY A 183 -16.60 13.17 1.00
N ARG A 184 -16.30 12.68 2.21
CA ARG A 184 -15.02 12.92 2.89
C ARG A 184 -14.45 11.63 3.49
N VAL A 185 -13.14 11.42 3.32
CA VAL A 185 -12.37 10.24 3.75
C VAL A 185 -12.65 9.81 5.20
N HIS A 186 -12.82 10.74 6.14
CA HIS A 186 -13.10 10.38 7.53
C HIS A 186 -14.49 9.74 7.72
N GLU A 187 -15.49 10.13 6.93
CA GLU A 187 -16.86 9.62 6.96
C GLU A 187 -16.94 8.13 6.59
N LEU A 188 -15.89 7.57 5.97
CA LEU A 188 -15.77 6.12 5.76
C LEU A 188 -15.86 5.35 7.08
N ILE A 189 -15.40 5.90 8.22
CA ILE A 189 -15.49 5.19 9.51
C ILE A 189 -16.93 4.97 9.95
N ASP A 190 -17.78 6.00 9.79
CA ASP A 190 -19.20 5.97 10.14
C ASP A 190 -20.01 5.13 9.17
N TRP A 191 -19.74 5.30 7.87
CA TRP A 191 -20.33 4.49 6.81
C TRP A 191 -20.08 3.00 7.01
N SER A 192 -18.87 2.65 7.48
CA SER A 192 -18.44 1.29 7.78
C SER A 192 -19.04 0.79 9.09
N ALA A 193 -19.04 1.60 10.16
CA ALA A 193 -19.61 1.25 11.45
C ALA A 193 -21.13 1.00 11.37
N ALA A 194 -21.85 1.76 10.53
CA ALA A 194 -23.26 1.52 10.27
C ALA A 194 -23.56 0.18 9.56
N ARG A 195 -22.59 -0.39 8.83
CA ARG A 195 -22.76 -1.62 8.03
C ARG A 195 -22.15 -2.87 8.68
N PHE A 196 -21.02 -2.69 9.36
CA PHE A 196 -20.17 -3.77 9.87
C PHE A 196 -19.90 -3.63 11.37
N GLY A 197 -20.68 -2.82 12.10
CA GLY A 197 -20.35 -2.32 13.45
C GLY A 197 -19.86 -3.35 14.48
N ASP A 198 -20.42 -4.57 14.48
CA ASP A 198 -20.01 -5.67 15.37
C ASP A 198 -18.88 -6.56 14.83
N ALA A 199 -18.58 -6.47 13.53
CA ALA A 199 -17.48 -7.20 12.91
C ALA A 199 -16.12 -6.63 13.37
N PRO A 200 -15.08 -7.47 13.48
CA PRO A 200 -13.76 -7.02 13.87
C PRO A 200 -13.07 -6.32 12.71
N PHE A 201 -12.58 -5.09 12.94
CA PHE A 201 -11.90 -4.28 11.93
C PHE A 201 -10.38 -4.36 12.09
N LEU A 202 -9.82 -3.83 13.18
CA LEU A 202 -8.37 -3.73 13.39
C LEU A 202 -7.86 -4.78 14.36
N PHE A 203 -6.73 -5.40 14.05
CA PHE A 203 -6.09 -6.44 14.85
C PHE A 203 -4.66 -6.05 15.23
N ARG A 204 -4.36 -6.09 16.54
CA ARG A 204 -3.03 -5.91 17.12
C ARG A 204 -2.59 -7.17 17.85
N TRP A 205 -1.32 -7.52 17.75
CA TRP A 205 -0.73 -8.56 18.59
C TRP A 205 -0.46 -8.06 20.02
N THR A 206 -0.83 -8.86 21.02
CA THR A 206 -0.42 -8.74 22.43
C THR A 206 0.19 -10.07 22.90
N PRO A 207 0.84 -10.15 24.07
CA PRO A 207 1.40 -11.42 24.57
C PRO A 207 0.37 -12.56 24.69
N GLU A 208 -0.91 -12.23 24.84
CA GLU A 208 -2.02 -13.19 24.93
C GLU A 208 -2.64 -13.55 23.56
N GLY A 209 -2.18 -12.93 22.46
CA GLY A 209 -2.63 -13.21 21.10
C GLY A 209 -3.10 -11.98 20.31
N TRP A 210 -3.81 -12.21 19.21
CA TRP A 210 -4.42 -11.14 18.43
C TRP A 210 -5.64 -10.56 19.14
N ARG A 211 -5.63 -9.24 19.40
CA ARG A 211 -6.75 -8.47 19.93
C ARG A 211 -7.43 -7.68 18.81
N ALA A 212 -8.75 -7.82 18.71
CA ALA A 212 -9.57 -7.14 17.72
C ALA A 212 -10.23 -5.88 18.30
N ILE A 213 -10.36 -4.85 17.46
CA ILE A 213 -11.19 -3.65 17.66
C ILE A 213 -12.33 -3.74 16.64
N ARG A 214 -13.59 -3.63 17.06
CA ARG A 214 -14.74 -3.69 16.13
C ARG A 214 -14.91 -2.36 15.39
N TYR A 215 -15.60 -2.37 14.26
CA TYR A 215 -15.87 -1.14 13.49
C TYR A 215 -16.53 -0.04 14.34
N ARG A 216 -17.52 -0.37 15.17
CA ARG A 216 -18.18 0.63 16.04
C ARG A 216 -17.25 1.19 17.11
N ASP A 217 -16.33 0.37 17.62
CA ASP A 217 -15.40 0.75 18.68
C ASP A 217 -14.30 1.65 18.09
N ALA A 218 -13.89 1.36 16.85
CA ALA A 218 -12.99 2.20 16.06
C ALA A 218 -13.61 3.57 15.72
N ALA A 219 -14.89 3.63 15.32
CA ALA A 219 -15.59 4.91 15.06
C ALA A 219 -15.64 5.80 16.31
N ARG A 220 -16.11 5.27 17.45
CA ARG A 220 -16.07 5.98 18.74
C ARG A 220 -14.68 6.51 19.06
N ALA A 221 -13.65 5.68 18.85
CA ALA A 221 -12.28 6.06 19.13
C ALA A 221 -11.73 7.17 18.23
N VAL A 222 -12.13 7.19 16.95
CA VAL A 222 -11.87 8.29 16.02
C VAL A 222 -12.50 9.58 16.53
N HIS A 223 -13.81 9.58 16.82
CA HIS A 223 -14.51 10.78 17.31
C HIS A 223 -13.96 11.29 18.64
N ALA A 224 -13.61 10.38 19.56
CA ALA A 224 -13.05 10.72 20.86
C ALA A 224 -11.72 11.47 20.69
N PHE A 225 -10.84 10.97 19.81
CA PHE A 225 -9.58 11.64 19.51
C PHE A 225 -9.77 12.91 18.67
N ALA A 226 -10.72 12.96 17.74
CA ALA A 226 -11.04 14.16 16.97
C ALA A 226 -11.50 15.32 17.88
N ARG A 227 -12.39 15.03 18.84
CA ARG A 227 -12.81 15.98 19.88
C ARG A 227 -11.65 16.42 20.77
N HIS A 228 -10.75 15.51 21.11
CA HIS A 228 -9.55 15.82 21.90
C HIS A 228 -8.55 16.71 21.16
N LEU A 229 -8.29 16.42 19.87
CA LEU A 229 -7.49 17.26 18.99
C LEU A 229 -8.11 18.66 18.85
N ALA A 230 -9.43 18.74 18.63
CA ALA A 230 -10.16 20.00 18.55
C ALA A 230 -10.08 20.82 19.86
N ALA A 231 -10.18 20.17 21.03
CA ALA A 231 -10.02 20.81 22.33
C ALA A 231 -8.60 21.36 22.56
N HIS A 232 -7.59 20.82 21.88
CA HIS A 232 -6.21 21.32 21.90
C HIS A 232 -5.89 22.30 20.76
N GLY A 233 -6.90 22.72 19.99
CA GLY A 233 -6.76 23.76 18.97
C GLY A 233 -6.38 23.26 17.57
N VAL A 234 -6.67 22.00 17.25
CA VAL A 234 -6.65 21.48 15.88
C VAL A 234 -7.96 21.85 15.16
N GLY A 235 -7.87 22.32 13.92
CA GLY A 235 -9.05 22.74 13.16
C GLY A 235 -8.82 22.92 11.66
N PRO A 236 -9.85 23.43 10.94
CA PRO A 236 -9.75 23.76 9.53
C PRO A 236 -8.51 24.58 9.19
N GLY A 237 -7.74 24.13 8.20
CA GLY A 237 -6.49 24.76 7.77
C GLY A 237 -5.27 24.47 8.63
N ALA A 238 -5.38 23.69 9.71
CA ALA A 238 -4.22 23.24 10.47
C ALA A 238 -3.54 22.05 9.78
N GLN A 239 -2.23 22.16 9.53
CA GLN A 239 -1.41 21.01 9.14
C GLN A 239 -0.89 20.29 10.39
N ILE A 240 -0.99 18.95 10.39
CA ILE A 240 -0.62 18.09 11.51
C ILE A 240 0.27 16.93 11.06
N GLY A 241 1.49 16.87 11.60
CA GLY A 241 2.38 15.73 11.40
C GLY A 241 1.81 14.44 12.01
N LEU A 242 2.09 13.30 11.39
CA LEU A 242 1.78 11.98 11.96
C LEU A 242 2.97 11.04 11.75
N GLN A 243 3.77 10.84 12.80
CA GLN A 243 4.91 9.91 12.82
C GLN A 243 4.63 8.80 13.84
N SER A 244 4.48 7.57 13.35
CA SER A 244 4.30 6.38 14.19
C SER A 244 4.55 5.12 13.36
N GLU A 245 4.99 4.05 14.02
CA GLU A 245 4.98 2.70 13.44
C GLU A 245 3.57 2.24 13.07
N ASN A 246 3.48 1.22 12.20
CA ASN A 246 2.21 0.60 11.84
C ASN A 246 1.51 0.02 13.08
N ARG A 247 0.35 0.58 13.42
CA ARG A 247 -0.51 0.18 14.54
C ARG A 247 -1.95 0.67 14.31
N PRO A 248 -2.95 0.12 15.02
CA PRO A 248 -4.33 0.59 14.90
C PRO A 248 -4.49 2.10 15.11
N GLU A 249 -3.81 2.67 16.11
CA GLU A 249 -3.90 4.10 16.41
C GLU A 249 -3.41 5.00 15.27
N TRP A 250 -2.51 4.54 14.41
CA TRP A 250 -2.06 5.34 13.26
C TRP A 250 -3.23 5.67 12.34
N GLY A 251 -3.99 4.63 11.95
CA GLY A 251 -5.14 4.79 11.04
C GLY A 251 -6.30 5.54 11.68
N LEU A 252 -6.56 5.31 12.97
CA LEU A 252 -7.62 6.01 13.68
C LEU A 252 -7.25 7.49 13.95
N ALA A 253 -5.99 7.79 14.27
CA ALA A 253 -5.52 9.15 14.45
C ALA A 253 -5.49 9.94 13.13
N TYR A 254 -5.15 9.29 12.01
CA TYR A 254 -5.30 9.86 10.66
C TYR A 254 -6.74 10.32 10.42
N LEU A 255 -7.72 9.43 10.58
CA LEU A 255 -9.14 9.76 10.38
C LEU A 255 -9.64 10.83 11.36
N ALA A 256 -9.20 10.79 12.62
CA ALA A 256 -9.58 11.77 13.64
C ALA A 256 -9.03 13.18 13.38
N ALA A 257 -7.82 13.28 12.82
CA ALA A 257 -7.27 14.55 12.37
C ALA A 257 -8.09 15.12 11.20
N LEU A 258 -8.51 14.28 10.25
CA LEU A 258 -9.37 14.68 9.15
C LEU A 258 -10.78 15.09 9.62
N GLU A 259 -11.36 14.42 10.62
CA GLU A 259 -12.64 14.82 11.23
C GLU A 259 -12.53 16.15 11.98
N ALA A 260 -11.38 16.42 12.61
CA ALA A 260 -11.06 17.73 13.14
C ALA A 260 -10.87 18.80 12.03
N GLY A 261 -10.81 18.43 10.75
CA GLY A 261 -10.62 19.32 9.61
C GLY A 261 -9.17 19.70 9.34
N ALA A 262 -8.22 18.96 9.90
CA ALA A 262 -6.79 19.19 9.69
C ALA A 262 -6.27 18.42 8.45
N THR A 263 -5.25 18.98 7.80
CA THR A 263 -4.50 18.31 6.75
C THR A 263 -3.37 17.49 7.39
N VAL A 264 -3.33 16.18 7.16
CA VAL A 264 -2.28 15.32 7.74
C VAL A 264 -1.01 15.39 6.90
N VAL A 265 0.15 15.39 7.57
CA VAL A 265 1.48 15.26 6.99
C VAL A 265 2.06 13.91 7.46
N PRO A 266 1.87 12.82 6.69
CA PRO A 266 2.39 11.50 7.08
C PRO A 266 3.92 11.48 7.07
N LEU A 267 4.55 10.93 8.11
CA LEU A 267 6.01 10.89 8.27
C LEU A 267 6.53 9.46 8.43
N ASP A 268 7.67 9.16 7.80
CA ASP A 268 8.37 7.89 8.00
C ASP A 268 9.06 7.85 9.37
N MET A 269 8.92 6.73 10.08
CA MET A 269 9.67 6.40 11.30
C MET A 269 11.19 6.39 11.10
N GLN A 270 11.68 6.30 9.86
CA GLN A 270 13.10 6.30 9.53
C GLN A 270 13.69 7.71 9.27
N LEU A 271 12.86 8.76 9.24
CA LEU A 271 13.36 10.13 9.03
C LEU A 271 14.33 10.56 10.15
N THR A 272 15.40 11.24 9.75
CA THR A 272 16.28 11.95 10.69
C THR A 272 15.58 13.16 11.31
N ARG A 273 16.18 13.72 12.36
CA ARG A 273 15.78 15.01 12.94
C ARG A 273 15.73 16.12 11.88
N GLU A 274 16.76 16.20 11.06
CA GLU A 274 16.91 17.20 10.00
C GLU A 274 15.78 17.10 8.97
N GLU A 275 15.56 15.91 8.42
CA GLU A 275 14.49 15.63 7.44
C GLU A 275 13.09 15.89 8.06
N THR A 276 12.87 15.43 9.29
CA THR A 276 11.61 15.66 10.03
C THR A 276 11.37 17.18 10.22
N SER A 277 12.40 17.94 10.59
CA SER A 277 12.29 19.40 10.77
C SER A 277 12.05 20.16 9.47
N GLU A 278 12.67 19.75 8.36
CA GLU A 278 12.48 20.38 7.05
C GLU A 278 11.08 20.10 6.51
N ILE A 279 10.58 18.88 6.64
CA ILE A 279 9.23 18.50 6.20
C ILE A 279 8.17 19.23 7.03
N LEU A 280 8.24 19.16 8.36
CA LEU A 280 7.26 19.84 9.23
C LEU A 280 7.29 21.36 9.05
N ALA A 281 8.45 21.96 8.79
CA ALA A 281 8.56 23.39 8.51
C ALA A 281 8.02 23.77 7.12
N THR A 282 8.27 22.94 6.10
CA THR A 282 7.76 23.16 4.73
C THR A 282 6.26 22.95 4.64
N ALA A 283 5.69 22.09 5.50
CA ALA A 283 4.26 21.88 5.63
C ALA A 283 3.57 22.89 6.57
N GLU A 284 4.30 23.83 7.16
CA GLU A 284 3.81 24.80 8.16
C GLU A 284 3.07 24.12 9.35
N ALA A 285 3.55 22.94 9.75
CA ALA A 285 2.88 22.09 10.72
C ALA A 285 2.69 22.79 12.09
N SER A 286 1.43 22.88 12.51
CA SER A 286 1.03 23.47 13.78
C SER A 286 1.06 22.45 14.94
N HIS A 287 0.91 21.17 14.61
CA HIS A 287 0.91 20.05 15.55
C HIS A 287 1.67 18.85 14.97
N CYS A 288 2.09 17.92 15.82
CA CYS A 288 2.51 16.59 15.40
C CYS A 288 2.00 15.52 16.36
N ILE A 289 1.36 14.49 15.80
CA ILE A 289 0.98 13.25 16.46
C ILE A 289 2.19 12.31 16.41
N VAL A 290 2.56 11.74 17.57
CA VAL A 290 3.74 10.89 17.72
C VAL A 290 3.41 9.59 18.45
N SER A 291 4.05 8.48 18.08
CA SER A 291 4.22 7.34 19.00
C SER A 291 5.42 7.56 19.93
N GLU A 292 5.47 6.86 21.06
CA GLU A 292 6.61 6.92 22.00
C GLU A 292 7.96 6.62 21.31
N ARG A 293 7.97 5.78 20.26
CA ARG A 293 9.16 5.46 19.48
C ARG A 293 9.66 6.62 18.59
N SER A 294 8.76 7.48 18.15
CA SER A 294 9.05 8.64 17.28
C SER A 294 9.28 9.94 18.07
N ARG A 295 8.71 10.03 19.27
CA ARG A 295 8.62 11.24 20.09
C ARG A 295 9.97 11.95 20.26
N ALA A 296 11.05 11.21 20.51
CA ALA A 296 12.39 11.79 20.66
C ALA A 296 12.86 12.54 19.39
N THR A 297 12.69 11.94 18.21
CA THR A 297 13.08 12.55 16.92
C THR A 297 12.27 13.81 16.62
N VAL A 298 10.95 13.78 16.86
CA VAL A 298 10.07 14.94 16.64
C VAL A 298 10.35 16.04 17.66
N GLU A 299 10.57 15.70 18.92
CA GLU A 299 10.89 16.67 19.97
C GLU A 299 12.25 17.36 19.70
N ASP A 300 13.23 16.62 19.17
CA ASP A 300 14.48 17.23 18.70
C ASP A 300 14.29 18.11 17.47
N ALA A 301 13.46 17.70 16.49
CA ALA A 301 13.12 18.51 15.32
C ALA A 301 12.37 19.80 15.71
N ARG A 302 11.45 19.69 16.68
CA ARG A 302 10.71 20.78 17.32
C ARG A 302 11.67 21.79 17.93
N ARG A 303 12.59 21.34 18.78
CA ARG A 303 13.62 22.20 19.41
C ARG A 303 14.55 22.87 18.40
N ALA A 304 14.88 22.19 17.29
CA ALA A 304 15.81 22.69 16.30
C ALA A 304 15.23 23.84 15.43
N ARG A 305 13.95 23.78 15.06
CA ARG A 305 13.38 24.73 14.06
C ARG A 305 11.93 25.15 14.28
N LEU A 306 11.17 24.44 15.12
CA LEU A 306 9.71 24.60 15.23
C LEU A 306 9.26 24.70 16.70
N PRO A 307 9.76 25.69 17.48
CA PRO A 307 9.48 25.75 18.92
C PRO A 307 7.99 25.87 19.27
N ALA A 308 7.16 26.38 18.34
CA ALA A 308 5.71 26.53 18.49
C ALA A 308 4.88 25.28 18.11
N LEU A 309 5.48 24.26 17.49
CA LEU A 309 4.79 23.01 17.13
C LEU A 309 4.31 22.30 18.40
N ARG A 310 3.02 21.95 18.46
CA ARG A 310 2.43 21.25 19.62
C ARG A 310 2.43 19.74 19.42
N LEU A 311 2.86 18.97 20.43
CA LEU A 311 2.91 17.51 20.35
C LEU A 311 1.65 16.87 20.98
N VAL A 312 1.18 15.81 20.34
CA VAL A 312 0.10 14.92 20.81
C VAL A 312 0.61 13.49 20.69
N THR A 313 0.34 12.61 21.67
CA THR A 313 0.90 11.24 21.68
C THR A 313 -0.16 10.16 21.47
N LEU A 314 0.19 9.07 20.79
CA LEU A 314 -0.62 7.87 20.63
C LEU A 314 -0.53 6.90 21.82
N ASP A 315 0.42 7.15 22.72
CA ASP A 315 0.72 6.36 23.91
C ASP A 315 0.44 7.18 25.19
N GLU A 316 0.23 6.51 26.33
CA GLU A 316 -0.02 7.16 27.62
C GLU A 316 1.18 8.01 28.05
N HIS A 317 0.96 9.26 28.48
CA HIS A 317 2.03 10.18 28.86
C HIS A 317 1.53 11.27 29.81
N ASP A 318 2.28 11.55 30.88
CA ASP A 318 1.99 12.65 31.78
C ASP A 318 2.40 13.98 31.14
N GLY A 319 1.44 14.88 30.91
CA GLY A 319 1.70 16.26 30.44
C GLY A 319 1.74 16.48 28.92
N LEU A 320 1.46 15.46 28.10
CA LEU A 320 1.12 15.65 26.69
C LEU A 320 -0.33 15.18 26.44
N PRO A 321 -1.13 15.89 25.62
CA PRO A 321 -2.43 15.40 25.19
C PRO A 321 -2.27 14.02 24.54
N SER A 322 -3.02 13.02 25.01
CA SER A 322 -2.80 11.62 24.61
C SER A 322 -4.03 10.92 24.06
N TRP A 323 -3.80 9.92 23.20
CA TRP A 323 -4.84 9.04 22.70
C TRP A 323 -5.60 8.32 23.83
N PRO A 324 -4.95 7.70 24.84
CA PRO A 324 -5.66 7.10 25.98
C PRO A 324 -6.47 8.10 26.81
N GLU A 325 -5.99 9.33 27.01
CA GLU A 325 -6.76 10.39 27.68
C GLU A 325 -8.05 10.71 26.90
N ALA A 326 -7.94 10.87 25.58
CA ALA A 326 -9.09 11.13 24.71
C ALA A 326 -10.18 10.06 24.85
N GLN A 327 -9.80 8.78 24.87
CA GLN A 327 -10.74 7.65 25.04
C GLN A 327 -11.44 7.67 26.41
N ARG A 328 -10.74 8.10 27.47
CA ARG A 328 -11.32 8.23 28.82
C ARG A 328 -12.22 9.48 28.96
N ARG A 329 -11.85 10.57 28.28
CA ARG A 329 -12.51 11.88 28.40
C ARG A 329 -13.75 12.01 27.51
N PHE A 330 -13.78 11.30 26.38
CA PHE A 330 -14.88 11.36 25.42
C PHE A 330 -15.36 9.95 24.99
N PRO A 331 -15.73 9.04 25.92
CA PRO A 331 -16.02 7.63 25.60
C PRO A 331 -17.25 7.43 24.70
N ASP A 332 -18.21 8.34 24.76
CA ASP A 332 -19.44 8.36 23.95
C ASP A 332 -19.42 9.47 22.89
N ALA A 333 -18.23 9.79 22.38
CA ALA A 333 -18.06 10.75 21.29
C ALA A 333 -18.81 10.33 20.02
N THR A 334 -19.62 11.25 19.49
CA THR A 334 -20.17 11.23 18.13
C THR A 334 -19.33 12.11 17.20
N PRO A 335 -19.55 12.12 15.87
CA PRO A 335 -18.82 13.00 14.96
C PRO A 335 -18.86 14.48 15.38
N LEU A 336 -17.79 15.22 15.11
CA LEU A 336 -17.70 16.67 15.36
C LEU A 336 -18.69 17.52 14.54
N GLY A 337 -19.24 16.99 13.45
CA GLY A 337 -20.22 17.69 12.62
C GLY A 337 -19.67 18.92 11.87
N ARG A 338 -18.35 18.99 11.66
CA ARG A 338 -17.71 20.08 10.90
C ARG A 338 -18.09 20.00 9.43
N SER A 339 -18.37 21.15 8.81
CA SER A 339 -18.49 21.28 7.35
C SER A 339 -17.11 21.24 6.67
N GLY A 340 -17.06 20.81 5.41
CA GLY A 340 -15.86 20.77 4.57
C GLY A 340 -16.21 20.33 3.14
N SER A 341 -15.33 20.59 2.19
CA SER A 341 -15.47 20.17 0.79
C SER A 341 -14.85 18.79 0.52
N ALA A 342 -15.28 18.12 -0.54
CA ALA A 342 -14.55 16.99 -1.10
C ALA A 342 -13.20 17.43 -1.72
N ASP A 343 -13.08 18.71 -2.10
CA ASP A 343 -11.86 19.29 -2.67
C ASP A 343 -10.85 19.78 -1.59
N ASP A 344 -11.18 19.65 -0.30
CA ASP A 344 -10.25 20.04 0.77
C ASP A 344 -9.03 19.11 0.80
N VAL A 345 -7.83 19.68 0.96
CA VAL A 345 -6.57 18.93 1.02
C VAL A 345 -6.43 18.23 2.36
N VAL A 346 -6.21 16.91 2.33
CA VAL A 346 -6.20 16.04 3.51
C VAL A 346 -4.88 15.34 3.77
N ALA A 347 -4.05 15.19 2.74
CA ALA A 347 -2.71 14.66 2.89
C ALA A 347 -1.69 15.53 2.14
N LEU A 348 -0.61 15.88 2.84
CA LEU A 348 0.60 16.46 2.27
C LEU A 348 1.71 15.41 2.35
N LEU A 349 1.93 14.67 1.26
CA LEU A 349 2.95 13.63 1.20
C LEU A 349 4.23 14.17 0.58
N PHE A 350 5.33 14.14 1.33
CA PHE A 350 6.61 14.66 0.87
C PHE A 350 7.40 13.60 0.10
N THR A 351 7.57 13.81 -1.20
CA THR A 351 8.42 12.96 -2.06
C THR A 351 9.81 13.56 -2.19
N SER A 352 10.82 12.71 -2.41
CA SER A 352 12.19 13.13 -2.71
C SER A 352 12.25 13.69 -4.14
N GLY A 353 11.79 14.93 -4.30
CA GLY A 353 11.67 15.61 -5.59
C GLY A 353 13.01 15.67 -6.34
N THR A 354 12.95 15.57 -7.67
CA THR A 354 14.10 15.60 -8.59
C THR A 354 15.02 16.83 -8.43
N THR A 355 14.50 17.90 -7.81
CA THR A 355 15.20 19.17 -7.57
C THR A 355 15.87 19.26 -6.18
N GLY A 356 16.01 18.15 -5.45
CA GLY A 356 16.76 18.07 -4.18
C GLY A 356 16.04 18.64 -2.94
N ARG A 357 15.05 19.53 -3.12
CA ARG A 357 14.06 19.89 -2.09
C ARG A 357 12.86 18.95 -2.19
N ALA A 358 12.38 18.46 -1.04
CA ALA A 358 11.19 17.62 -0.98
C ALA A 358 9.95 18.42 -1.43
N LYS A 359 9.09 17.80 -2.25
CA LYS A 359 7.86 18.42 -2.75
C LYS A 359 6.67 17.78 -2.04
N GLY A 360 5.75 18.59 -1.54
CA GLY A 360 4.49 18.12 -0.98
C GLY A 360 3.49 17.83 -2.07
N VAL A 361 3.14 16.55 -2.25
CA VAL A 361 1.98 16.11 -3.04
C VAL A 361 0.73 16.39 -2.23
N MET A 362 -0.16 17.22 -2.76
CA MET A 362 -1.44 17.58 -2.14
C MET A 362 -2.51 16.61 -2.63
N LEU A 363 -3.09 15.80 -1.75
CA LEU A 363 -4.24 14.95 -2.07
C LEU A 363 -5.49 15.46 -1.37
N THR A 364 -6.59 15.54 -2.10
CA THR A 364 -7.91 15.94 -1.58
C THR A 364 -8.70 14.73 -1.05
N HIS A 365 -9.81 15.00 -0.34
CA HIS A 365 -10.78 13.95 -0.02
C HIS A 365 -11.26 13.22 -1.29
N ALA A 366 -11.59 13.97 -2.35
CA ALA A 366 -12.07 13.45 -3.62
C ALA A 366 -11.05 12.52 -4.30
N ASN A 367 -9.76 12.89 -4.35
CA ASN A 367 -8.76 12.08 -5.05
C ASN A 367 -8.59 10.70 -4.40
N LEU A 368 -8.48 10.66 -3.07
CA LEU A 368 -8.34 9.41 -2.31
C LEU A 368 -9.60 8.55 -2.42
N LEU A 369 -10.79 9.15 -2.28
CA LEU A 369 -12.04 8.42 -2.34
C LEU A 369 -12.30 7.80 -3.72
N HIS A 370 -12.04 8.52 -4.80
CA HIS A 370 -12.14 7.94 -6.16
C HIS A 370 -11.15 6.80 -6.38
N ASN A 371 -9.92 6.88 -5.85
CA ASN A 371 -8.98 5.76 -5.95
C ASN A 371 -9.47 4.54 -5.14
N VAL A 372 -10.03 4.77 -3.95
CA VAL A 372 -10.61 3.71 -3.11
C VAL A 372 -11.78 3.00 -3.81
N GLU A 373 -12.71 3.73 -4.45
CA GLU A 373 -13.79 3.11 -5.23
C GLU A 373 -13.23 2.34 -6.45
N ALA A 374 -12.31 2.94 -7.20
CA ALA A 374 -11.74 2.32 -8.39
C ALA A 374 -10.95 1.03 -8.06
N VAL A 375 -10.25 1.01 -6.93
CA VAL A 375 -9.57 -0.18 -6.38
C VAL A 375 -10.62 -1.20 -5.88
N ALA A 376 -11.63 -0.79 -5.10
CA ALA A 376 -12.69 -1.69 -4.65
C ALA A 376 -13.51 -2.33 -5.80
N GLN A 377 -13.62 -1.65 -6.94
CA GLN A 377 -14.26 -2.13 -8.16
C GLN A 377 -13.36 -3.05 -9.01
N ALA A 378 -12.03 -2.85 -8.98
CA ALA A 378 -11.08 -3.59 -9.81
C ALA A 378 -10.57 -4.92 -9.21
N PHE A 379 -10.68 -5.10 -7.89
CA PHE A 379 -10.11 -6.24 -7.17
C PHE A 379 -11.18 -7.08 -6.44
N GLU A 380 -11.04 -8.40 -6.52
CA GLU A 380 -11.94 -9.34 -5.82
C GLU A 380 -11.56 -9.48 -4.33
N PHE A 381 -12.16 -8.66 -3.47
CA PHE A 381 -12.11 -8.79 -2.00
C PHE A 381 -13.40 -8.34 -1.31
N GLY A 382 -13.63 -8.78 -0.07
CA GLY A 382 -14.85 -8.47 0.70
C GLY A 382 -14.71 -8.64 2.21
N PRO A 383 -15.82 -8.60 2.99
CA PRO A 383 -15.78 -8.61 4.45
C PRO A 383 -15.09 -9.82 5.11
N GLU A 384 -15.06 -10.96 4.41
CA GLU A 384 -14.37 -12.18 4.86
C GLU A 384 -12.84 -12.10 4.76
N ASP A 385 -12.31 -11.05 4.14
CA ASP A 385 -10.87 -10.87 3.99
C ASP A 385 -10.20 -10.20 5.20
N ARG A 386 -8.93 -10.55 5.36
CA ARG A 386 -8.02 -9.90 6.29
C ARG A 386 -6.71 -9.56 5.61
N MET A 387 -6.34 -8.30 5.67
CA MET A 387 -5.04 -7.83 5.21
C MET A 387 -4.02 -8.00 6.34
N LEU A 388 -2.80 -8.41 6.01
CA LEU A 388 -1.66 -8.22 6.91
C LEU A 388 -0.91 -6.95 6.50
N SER A 389 -1.01 -5.91 7.32
CA SER A 389 -0.31 -4.65 7.10
C SER A 389 1.18 -4.81 7.41
N VAL A 390 2.01 -4.58 6.41
CA VAL A 390 3.48 -4.77 6.43
C VAL A 390 4.24 -3.64 5.75
N LEU A 391 3.60 -2.90 4.83
CA LEU A 391 4.19 -1.74 4.19
C LEU A 391 3.92 -0.50 5.06
N PRO A 392 4.76 0.54 5.05
CA PRO A 392 4.55 1.69 5.93
C PRO A 392 3.24 2.44 5.64
N LEU A 393 2.39 2.62 6.65
CA LEU A 393 1.08 3.29 6.53
C LEU A 393 1.15 4.74 6.04
N HIS A 394 2.28 5.42 6.27
CA HIS A 394 2.48 6.79 5.82
C HIS A 394 2.60 6.91 4.29
N HIS A 395 2.83 5.81 3.56
CA HIS A 395 2.75 5.79 2.11
C HIS A 395 1.31 5.55 1.66
N THR A 396 0.89 6.27 0.61
CA THR A 396 -0.45 6.17 -0.01
C THR A 396 -0.82 4.76 -0.45
N PHE A 397 0.14 3.88 -0.80
CA PHE A 397 -0.16 2.51 -1.22
C PHE A 397 -0.72 1.67 -0.06
N GLU A 398 -0.10 1.70 1.11
CA GLU A 398 -0.63 1.02 2.29
C GLU A 398 -1.82 1.79 2.89
N CYS A 399 -1.81 3.12 2.91
CA CYS A 399 -2.95 3.89 3.42
C CYS A 399 -4.23 3.57 2.61
N THR A 400 -4.15 3.59 1.29
CA THR A 400 -5.30 3.34 0.41
C THR A 400 -5.67 1.86 0.42
N GLY A 401 -4.71 0.97 0.13
CA GLY A 401 -4.97 -0.46 0.01
C GLY A 401 -5.20 -1.16 1.35
N GLY A 402 -4.41 -0.83 2.38
CA GLY A 402 -4.35 -1.49 3.69
C GLY A 402 -5.10 -0.80 4.83
N LEU A 403 -5.75 0.35 4.60
CA LEU A 403 -6.63 1.01 5.58
C LEU A 403 -7.96 1.49 4.96
N LEU A 404 -7.93 2.31 3.90
CA LEU A 404 -9.15 2.92 3.35
C LEU A 404 -10.03 1.92 2.57
N CYS A 405 -9.44 1.04 1.76
CA CYS A 405 -10.19 -0.04 1.10
C CYS A 405 -10.86 -1.00 2.11
N PRO A 406 -10.18 -1.48 3.18
CA PRO A 406 -10.78 -2.22 4.29
C PRO A 406 -12.00 -1.58 4.93
N LEU A 407 -11.99 -0.25 5.15
CA LEU A 407 -13.20 0.48 5.57
C LEU A 407 -14.30 0.30 4.52
N ARG A 408 -14.02 0.71 3.28
CA ARG A 408 -14.98 0.72 2.17
C ARG A 408 -15.64 -0.63 1.87
N ILE A 409 -14.95 -1.76 2.09
CA ILE A 409 -15.44 -3.11 1.73
C ILE A 409 -15.70 -4.03 2.93
N GLY A 410 -15.53 -3.56 4.16
CA GLY A 410 -15.82 -4.34 5.38
C GLY A 410 -14.74 -5.36 5.78
N ALA A 411 -13.56 -5.33 5.15
CA ALA A 411 -12.45 -6.24 5.48
C ALA A 411 -11.66 -5.80 6.71
N SER A 412 -11.02 -6.77 7.34
CA SER A 412 -10.20 -6.55 8.53
C SER A 412 -8.72 -6.34 8.22
N VAL A 413 -7.98 -5.71 9.14
CA VAL A 413 -6.54 -5.42 9.00
C VAL A 413 -5.81 -5.90 10.26
N ALA A 414 -4.79 -6.74 10.10
CA ALA A 414 -3.86 -7.10 11.15
C ALA A 414 -2.52 -6.39 10.94
N TYR A 415 -2.02 -5.70 11.96
CA TYR A 415 -0.72 -5.03 11.89
C TYR A 415 0.41 -5.99 12.28
N ALA A 416 1.34 -6.24 11.37
CA ALA A 416 2.46 -7.14 11.62
C ALA A 416 3.41 -6.59 12.69
N ARG A 417 4.00 -7.48 13.49
CA ARG A 417 5.00 -7.13 14.52
C ARG A 417 6.29 -6.57 13.93
N GLY A 418 6.63 -7.01 12.71
CA GLY A 418 7.83 -6.60 12.00
C GLY A 418 8.16 -7.47 10.79
N LEU A 419 9.14 -7.03 10.00
CA LEU A 419 9.58 -7.72 8.77
C LEU A 419 10.63 -8.82 9.00
N LYS A 420 10.90 -9.23 10.25
CA LYS A 420 11.79 -10.36 10.53
C LYS A 420 11.13 -11.66 10.08
N SER A 421 11.88 -12.55 9.42
CA SER A 421 11.34 -13.77 8.81
C SER A 421 10.63 -14.73 9.78
N SER A 422 10.96 -14.71 11.08
CA SER A 422 10.26 -15.47 12.12
C SER A 422 8.90 -14.83 12.45
N GLU A 423 8.93 -13.55 12.85
CA GLU A 423 7.76 -12.73 13.20
C GLU A 423 6.73 -12.71 12.06
N LEU A 424 7.14 -12.35 10.85
CA LEU A 424 6.25 -12.29 9.68
C LEU A 424 5.60 -13.64 9.35
N ARG A 425 6.34 -14.75 9.46
CA ARG A 425 5.81 -16.10 9.20
C ARG A 425 4.79 -16.51 10.25
N GLU A 426 5.03 -16.18 11.50
CA GLU A 426 4.09 -16.39 12.60
C GLU A 426 2.86 -15.50 12.47
N ASP A 427 3.02 -14.25 12.05
CA ASP A 427 1.93 -13.30 11.83
C ASP A 427 1.03 -13.77 10.69
N LEU A 428 1.61 -14.18 9.55
CA LEU A 428 0.87 -14.82 8.45
C LEU A 428 0.12 -16.09 8.92
N ALA A 429 0.75 -16.91 9.76
CA ALA A 429 0.14 -18.14 10.28
C ALA A 429 -1.00 -17.90 11.29
N SER A 430 -0.93 -16.85 12.10
CA SER A 430 -1.79 -16.65 13.28
C SER A 430 -2.82 -15.52 13.15
N SER A 431 -2.54 -14.50 12.32
CA SER A 431 -3.46 -13.36 12.12
C SER A 431 -4.76 -13.75 11.42
N GLY A 432 -4.72 -14.82 10.61
CA GLY A 432 -5.81 -15.19 9.70
C GLY A 432 -5.80 -14.43 8.37
N ALA A 433 -4.74 -13.70 8.05
CA ALA A 433 -4.64 -12.92 6.82
C ALA A 433 -4.89 -13.73 5.53
N THR A 434 -5.69 -13.15 4.63
CA THR A 434 -6.01 -13.65 3.29
C THR A 434 -5.33 -12.82 2.20
N ILE A 435 -5.03 -11.54 2.46
CA ILE A 435 -4.40 -10.60 1.53
C ILE A 435 -3.09 -10.05 2.13
N LEU A 436 -2.06 -9.87 1.29
CA LEU A 436 -0.80 -9.24 1.65
C LEU A 436 -0.35 -8.28 0.53
N LEU A 437 -0.34 -6.98 0.81
CA LEU A 437 0.30 -5.98 -0.04
C LEU A 437 1.82 -6.06 0.16
N GLY A 438 2.60 -5.78 -0.88
CA GLY A 438 4.04 -5.95 -0.82
C GLY A 438 4.81 -5.24 -1.92
N VAL A 439 6.13 -5.23 -1.74
CA VAL A 439 7.13 -4.85 -2.75
C VAL A 439 7.88 -6.10 -3.21
N PRO A 440 8.49 -6.14 -4.41
CA PRO A 440 9.18 -7.31 -4.94
C PRO A 440 10.14 -7.99 -3.96
N LEU A 441 10.96 -7.20 -3.26
CA LEU A 441 11.93 -7.68 -2.27
C LEU A 441 11.30 -8.45 -1.10
N LEU A 442 10.03 -8.18 -0.73
CA LEU A 442 9.30 -8.95 0.27
C LEU A 442 8.96 -10.34 -0.25
N TYR A 443 8.49 -10.41 -1.50
CA TYR A 443 8.09 -11.65 -2.16
C TYR A 443 9.29 -12.54 -2.52
N GLU A 444 10.41 -11.95 -2.96
CA GLU A 444 11.70 -12.63 -3.08
C GLU A 444 12.13 -13.28 -1.76
N LYS A 445 12.11 -12.52 -0.65
CA LYS A 445 12.50 -13.02 0.68
C LYS A 445 11.57 -14.13 1.16
N LEU A 446 10.27 -14.02 0.89
CA LEU A 446 9.27 -15.03 1.22
C LEU A 446 9.52 -16.33 0.43
N LEU A 447 9.64 -16.25 -0.89
CA LEU A 447 9.89 -17.41 -1.76
C LEU A 447 11.24 -18.07 -1.44
N ALA A 448 12.31 -17.28 -1.26
CA ALA A 448 13.61 -17.79 -0.83
C ALA A 448 13.56 -18.44 0.57
N GLY A 449 12.70 -17.93 1.47
CA GLY A 449 12.40 -18.56 2.76
C GLY A 449 11.78 -19.94 2.62
N ILE A 450 10.82 -20.09 1.70
CA ILE A 450 10.16 -21.36 1.40
C ILE A 450 11.15 -22.35 0.77
N HIS A 451 11.97 -21.92 -0.18
CA HIS A 451 13.01 -22.75 -0.80
C HIS A 451 14.05 -23.23 0.24
N ARG A 452 14.52 -22.37 1.14
CA ARG A 452 15.39 -22.77 2.27
C ARG A 452 14.69 -23.78 3.19
N GLY A 453 13.42 -23.56 3.51
CA GLY A 453 12.61 -24.48 4.32
C GLY A 453 12.46 -25.87 3.69
N ILE A 454 12.30 -25.94 2.36
CA ILE A 454 12.27 -27.22 1.61
C ILE A 454 13.63 -27.90 1.63
N ALA A 455 14.71 -27.15 1.36
CA ALA A 455 16.08 -27.67 1.30
C ALA A 455 16.54 -28.33 2.61
N GLN A 456 16.05 -27.83 3.75
CA GLN A 456 16.31 -28.34 5.10
C GLN A 456 15.46 -29.57 5.48
N THR A 457 14.51 -30.01 4.64
CA THR A 457 13.73 -31.24 4.91
C THR A 457 14.48 -32.52 4.51
N PRO A 458 14.20 -33.67 5.17
CA PRO A 458 14.79 -34.95 4.80
C PRO A 458 14.60 -35.30 3.32
N PRO A 459 15.54 -36.00 2.66
CA PRO A 459 15.53 -36.29 1.23
C PRO A 459 14.19 -36.74 0.62
N PRO A 460 13.43 -37.71 1.21
CA PRO A 460 12.15 -38.12 0.62
C PRO A 460 11.07 -37.02 0.69
N ARG A 461 11.07 -36.20 1.75
CA ARG A 461 10.14 -35.06 1.88
C ARG A 461 10.50 -33.92 0.94
N ARG A 462 11.81 -33.68 0.73
CA ARG A 462 12.32 -32.71 -0.24
C ARG A 462 11.97 -33.11 -1.67
N ALA A 463 12.20 -34.37 -2.03
CA ALA A 463 11.82 -34.91 -3.34
C ALA A 463 10.31 -34.79 -3.60
N LEU A 464 9.47 -35.16 -2.63
CA LEU A 464 8.02 -35.00 -2.71
C LEU A 464 7.61 -33.53 -2.89
N ALA A 465 8.22 -32.59 -2.16
CA ALA A 465 7.91 -31.17 -2.30
C ALA A 465 8.24 -30.63 -3.70
N HIS A 466 9.39 -30.99 -4.27
CA HIS A 466 9.76 -30.62 -5.64
C HIS A 466 8.86 -31.30 -6.69
N ALA A 467 8.48 -32.57 -6.50
CA ALA A 467 7.56 -33.27 -7.38
C ALA A 467 6.17 -32.61 -7.39
N LEU A 468 5.63 -32.24 -6.22
CA LEU A 468 4.35 -31.53 -6.12
C LEU A 468 4.41 -30.13 -6.75
N LEU A 469 5.51 -29.39 -6.56
CA LEU A 469 5.73 -28.09 -7.22
C LEU A 469 5.82 -28.20 -8.75
N ALA A 470 6.45 -29.27 -9.26
CA ALA A 470 6.48 -29.54 -10.70
C ALA A 470 5.07 -29.88 -11.23
N ILE A 471 4.31 -30.71 -10.52
CA ILE A 471 2.92 -31.04 -10.88
C ILE A 471 2.04 -29.79 -10.89
N THR A 472 2.11 -28.92 -9.87
CA THR A 472 1.32 -27.67 -9.86
C THR A 472 1.67 -26.75 -11.03
N ARG A 473 2.97 -26.69 -11.39
CA ARG A 473 3.46 -25.89 -12.51
C ARG A 473 2.96 -26.39 -13.86
N GLU A 474 3.03 -27.70 -14.12
CA GLU A 474 2.55 -28.24 -15.39
C GLU A 474 1.02 -28.21 -15.48
N VAL A 475 0.28 -28.46 -14.37
CA VAL A 475 -1.18 -28.29 -14.36
C VAL A 475 -1.57 -26.83 -14.65
N ARG A 476 -0.88 -25.85 -14.05
CA ARG A 476 -1.11 -24.42 -14.35
C ARG A 476 -0.82 -24.10 -15.82
N ARG A 477 0.29 -24.60 -16.38
CA ARG A 477 0.66 -24.38 -17.78
C ARG A 477 -0.36 -24.97 -18.76
N LEU A 478 -0.84 -26.18 -18.50
CA LEU A 478 -1.76 -26.89 -19.40
C LEU A 478 -3.22 -26.43 -19.27
N THR A 479 -3.66 -25.98 -18.09
CA THR A 479 -5.08 -25.74 -17.81
C THR A 479 -5.41 -24.32 -17.31
N GLY A 480 -4.41 -23.53 -16.92
CA GLY A 480 -4.57 -22.28 -16.18
C GLY A 480 -4.92 -22.45 -14.69
N ASN A 481 -5.27 -23.67 -14.24
CA ASN A 481 -5.80 -23.89 -12.89
C ASN A 481 -4.72 -23.91 -11.80
N ARG A 482 -4.97 -23.20 -10.70
CA ARG A 482 -4.05 -23.04 -9.56
C ARG A 482 -4.25 -24.10 -8.46
N VAL A 483 -3.97 -25.37 -8.80
CA VAL A 483 -4.16 -26.52 -7.87
C VAL A 483 -3.21 -26.54 -6.66
N GLY A 484 -2.19 -25.68 -6.62
CA GLY A 484 -1.24 -25.56 -5.51
C GLY A 484 -1.88 -25.25 -4.16
N ARG A 485 -3.04 -24.58 -4.13
CA ARG A 485 -3.77 -24.25 -2.89
C ARG A 485 -4.08 -25.50 -2.07
N SER A 486 -4.42 -26.60 -2.76
CA SER A 486 -4.76 -27.90 -2.20
C SER A 486 -3.55 -28.84 -2.14
N LEU A 487 -2.84 -29.04 -3.25
CA LEU A 487 -1.72 -30.00 -3.33
C LEU A 487 -0.55 -29.64 -2.41
N LEU A 488 -0.27 -28.34 -2.23
CA LEU A 488 0.83 -27.84 -1.41
C LEU A 488 0.37 -27.37 -0.03
N ARG A 489 -0.85 -27.73 0.41
CA ARG A 489 -1.39 -27.32 1.72
C ARG A 489 -0.43 -27.56 2.91
N PRO A 490 0.29 -28.70 3.03
CA PRO A 490 1.25 -28.89 4.12
C PRO A 490 2.45 -27.94 4.07
N LEU A 491 2.92 -27.60 2.86
CA LEU A 491 3.99 -26.62 2.64
C LEU A 491 3.50 -25.20 2.98
N ARG A 492 2.33 -24.81 2.46
CA ARG A 492 1.67 -23.53 2.74
C ARG A 492 1.47 -23.34 4.25
N ARG A 493 0.95 -24.34 4.98
CA ARG A 493 0.80 -24.30 6.45
C ARG A 493 2.13 -24.03 7.17
N ARG A 494 3.22 -24.71 6.81
CA ARG A 494 4.54 -24.48 7.43
C ARG A 494 5.11 -23.10 7.14
N ALA A 495 4.81 -22.54 5.97
CA ALA A 495 5.20 -21.20 5.56
C ALA A 495 4.29 -20.08 6.12
N GLY A 496 3.22 -20.42 6.86
CA GLY A 496 2.20 -19.46 7.32
C GLY A 496 1.18 -19.03 6.25
N LEU A 497 1.25 -19.60 5.05
CA LEU A 497 0.50 -19.20 3.87
C LEU A 497 -0.80 -20.00 3.64
N GLU A 498 -1.33 -20.71 4.65
CA GLU A 498 -2.52 -21.56 4.45
C GLU A 498 -3.77 -20.74 4.13
N ARG A 499 -4.00 -19.64 4.85
CA ARG A 499 -5.14 -18.73 4.67
C ARG A 499 -4.93 -17.74 3.52
N LEU A 500 -3.69 -17.29 3.31
CA LEU A 500 -3.32 -16.33 2.28
C LEU A 500 -3.77 -16.81 0.88
N ARG A 501 -4.49 -15.94 0.16
CA ARG A 501 -5.03 -16.19 -1.19
C ARG A 501 -4.54 -15.18 -2.23
N LEU A 502 -4.25 -13.95 -1.82
CA LEU A 502 -3.95 -12.82 -2.71
C LEU A 502 -2.70 -12.07 -2.25
N LEU A 503 -1.82 -11.80 -3.20
CA LEU A 503 -0.63 -10.97 -3.10
C LEU A 503 -0.76 -9.83 -4.11
N VAL A 504 -0.41 -8.61 -3.72
CA VAL A 504 -0.39 -7.44 -4.62
C VAL A 504 0.96 -6.75 -4.52
N SER A 505 1.74 -6.84 -5.60
CA SER A 505 3.05 -6.21 -5.74
C SER A 505 2.91 -4.81 -6.35
N GLY A 506 3.58 -3.84 -5.75
CA GLY A 506 3.66 -2.46 -6.26
C GLY A 506 5.04 -1.83 -6.03
N ALA A 507 5.14 -0.55 -6.39
CA ALA A 507 6.32 0.34 -6.29
C ALA A 507 7.58 -0.06 -7.09
N ALA A 508 7.73 -1.32 -7.51
CA ALA A 508 8.79 -1.77 -8.42
C ALA A 508 8.36 -3.02 -9.20
N ALA A 509 9.02 -3.28 -10.33
CA ALA A 509 8.79 -4.46 -11.17
C ALA A 509 9.08 -5.77 -10.40
N LEU A 510 8.19 -6.76 -10.51
CA LEU A 510 8.35 -8.05 -9.85
C LEU A 510 9.13 -9.03 -10.74
N PRO A 511 10.15 -9.75 -10.22
CA PRO A 511 10.80 -10.80 -10.99
C PRO A 511 9.84 -11.93 -11.38
N VAL A 512 9.90 -12.36 -12.64
CA VAL A 512 8.99 -13.36 -13.25
C VAL A 512 9.03 -14.71 -12.53
N ASP A 513 10.20 -15.12 -12.06
CA ASP A 513 10.39 -16.34 -11.27
C ASP A 513 9.74 -16.24 -9.89
N VAL A 514 9.70 -15.05 -9.29
CA VAL A 514 8.99 -14.76 -8.03
C VAL A 514 7.48 -14.78 -8.24
N PHE A 515 6.98 -14.11 -9.29
CA PHE A 515 5.57 -14.12 -9.68
C PHE A 515 5.07 -15.57 -9.87
N TRP A 516 5.77 -16.36 -10.69
CA TRP A 516 5.34 -17.73 -10.98
C TRP A 516 5.59 -18.67 -9.80
N GLY A 517 6.69 -18.53 -9.06
CA GLY A 517 6.99 -19.37 -7.90
C GLY A 517 5.94 -19.24 -6.79
N LEU A 518 5.45 -18.02 -6.53
CA LEU A 518 4.35 -17.81 -5.57
C LEU A 518 2.99 -18.22 -6.15
N THR A 519 2.77 -18.03 -7.45
CA THR A 519 1.56 -18.52 -8.13
C THR A 519 1.47 -20.06 -8.15
N ASP A 520 2.61 -20.76 -8.21
CA ASP A 520 2.67 -22.24 -8.15
C ASP A 520 2.27 -22.79 -6.76
N LEU A 521 2.45 -22.00 -5.70
CA LEU A 521 1.90 -22.29 -4.37
C LEU A 521 0.36 -22.12 -4.30
N GLY A 522 -0.29 -21.77 -5.41
CA GLY A 522 -1.74 -21.52 -5.46
C GLY A 522 -2.18 -20.20 -4.86
N LEU A 523 -1.27 -19.21 -4.80
CA LEU A 523 -1.59 -17.83 -4.51
C LEU A 523 -1.97 -17.10 -5.80
N THR A 524 -2.82 -16.08 -5.71
CA THR A 524 -2.98 -15.08 -6.76
C THR A 524 -1.94 -14.00 -6.56
N MET A 525 -1.02 -13.82 -7.52
CA MET A 525 -0.15 -12.64 -7.58
C MET A 525 -0.76 -11.64 -8.56
N LEU A 526 -0.90 -10.39 -8.14
CA LEU A 526 -1.22 -9.24 -8.99
C LEU A 526 -0.07 -8.23 -8.90
N GLU A 527 0.19 -7.54 -9.99
CA GLU A 527 1.12 -6.41 -10.07
C GLU A 527 0.32 -5.13 -10.33
N GLY A 528 0.77 -4.00 -9.78
CA GLY A 528 0.13 -2.71 -9.99
C GLY A 528 1.12 -1.57 -10.11
N TYR A 529 0.76 -0.59 -10.93
CA TYR A 529 1.48 0.66 -11.12
C TYR A 529 0.74 1.83 -10.47
N GLY A 530 1.50 2.73 -9.86
CA GLY A 530 0.96 3.86 -9.13
C GLY A 530 2.05 4.80 -8.63
N LEU A 531 1.64 6.04 -8.38
CA LEU A 531 2.46 7.16 -7.93
C LEU A 531 1.73 7.86 -6.77
N THR A 532 2.43 8.62 -5.94
CA THR A 532 1.78 9.34 -4.81
C THR A 532 0.72 10.32 -5.35
N GLU A 533 1.07 10.95 -6.46
CA GLU A 533 0.35 11.90 -7.29
C GLU A 533 -0.89 11.33 -8.00
N CYS A 534 -1.22 10.04 -7.82
CA CYS A 534 -2.40 9.39 -8.40
C CYS A 534 -3.26 8.65 -7.34
N SER A 535 -3.06 9.00 -6.07
CA SER A 535 -3.85 8.58 -4.90
C SER A 535 -3.99 7.08 -4.50
N PRO A 536 -3.09 6.12 -4.79
CA PRO A 536 -1.93 6.13 -5.69
C PRO A 536 -2.10 5.27 -6.95
N VAL A 537 -3.08 4.37 -7.00
CA VAL A 537 -3.08 3.27 -7.97
C VAL A 537 -3.59 3.78 -9.32
N VAL A 538 -2.80 3.58 -10.37
CA VAL A 538 -3.14 3.98 -11.75
C VAL A 538 -3.64 2.78 -12.55
N ALA A 539 -2.90 1.67 -12.50
CA ALA A 539 -3.20 0.46 -13.25
C ALA A 539 -2.91 -0.78 -12.40
N ALA A 540 -3.63 -1.87 -12.69
CA ALA A 540 -3.41 -3.15 -12.02
C ALA A 540 -3.77 -4.35 -12.90
N ASN A 541 -3.00 -5.42 -12.73
CA ASN A 541 -3.35 -6.78 -13.15
C ASN A 541 -4.65 -7.23 -12.44
N ARG A 542 -5.54 -7.90 -13.17
CA ARG A 542 -6.85 -8.36 -12.64
C ARG A 542 -7.06 -9.86 -12.84
N PRO A 543 -7.83 -10.53 -11.96
CA PRO A 543 -8.37 -11.86 -12.24
C PRO A 543 -9.18 -11.88 -13.57
N PRO A 544 -9.30 -13.03 -14.24
CA PRO A 544 -8.83 -14.36 -13.85
C PRO A 544 -7.38 -14.67 -14.26
N ARG A 545 -6.76 -13.87 -15.14
CA ARG A 545 -5.43 -14.14 -15.73
C ARG A 545 -4.52 -12.90 -15.66
N PRO A 546 -3.88 -12.64 -14.50
CA PRO A 546 -2.82 -11.64 -14.42
C PRO A 546 -1.62 -12.06 -15.27
N GLU A 547 -1.02 -11.09 -15.96
CA GLU A 547 0.11 -11.28 -16.86
C GLU A 547 1.40 -10.81 -16.18
N PRO A 548 2.42 -11.67 -16.00
CA PRO A 548 3.69 -11.25 -15.42
C PRO A 548 4.38 -10.24 -16.34
N CYS A 549 5.18 -9.33 -15.76
CA CYS A 549 5.79 -8.18 -16.46
C CYS A 549 4.81 -7.13 -16.98
N SER A 550 3.49 -7.33 -16.84
CA SER A 550 2.50 -6.29 -17.10
C SER A 550 2.05 -5.68 -15.77
N VAL A 551 1.91 -4.35 -15.74
CA VAL A 551 1.23 -3.64 -14.63
C VAL A 551 -0.30 -3.65 -14.80
N GLY A 552 -0.79 -4.31 -15.85
CA GLY A 552 -2.20 -4.48 -16.16
C GLY A 552 -2.87 -3.20 -16.65
N TRP A 553 -4.19 -3.12 -16.45
CA TRP A 553 -5.04 -2.12 -17.09
C TRP A 553 -5.35 -0.93 -16.18
N PRO A 554 -5.48 0.30 -16.74
CA PRO A 554 -5.91 1.49 -15.99
C PRO A 554 -7.19 1.24 -15.20
N LEU A 555 -7.23 1.68 -13.94
CA LEU A 555 -8.39 1.52 -13.07
C LEU A 555 -9.66 2.18 -13.66
N PRO A 556 -10.87 1.77 -13.24
CA PRO A 556 -12.11 2.46 -13.61
C PRO A 556 -12.00 3.97 -13.40
N GLY A 557 -12.46 4.77 -14.37
CA GLY A 557 -12.34 6.23 -14.37
C GLY A 557 -10.94 6.80 -14.61
N VAL A 558 -9.90 5.98 -14.78
CA VAL A 558 -8.52 6.43 -15.04
C VAL A 558 -8.17 6.29 -16.52
N SER A 559 -7.80 7.39 -17.15
CA SER A 559 -7.25 7.44 -18.51
C SER A 559 -5.72 7.45 -18.47
N VAL A 560 -5.10 6.66 -19.34
CA VAL A 560 -3.64 6.62 -19.52
C VAL A 560 -3.30 6.80 -21.00
N ARG A 561 -2.26 7.58 -21.28
CA ARG A 561 -1.72 7.81 -22.64
C ARG A 561 -0.20 7.76 -22.59
N ILE A 562 0.42 7.15 -23.60
CA ILE A 562 1.87 7.28 -23.83
C ILE A 562 2.13 8.56 -24.64
N ASP A 563 3.04 9.41 -24.16
CA ASP A 563 3.49 10.60 -24.88
C ASP A 563 4.76 10.32 -25.67
N ALA A 564 4.80 10.84 -26.90
CA ALA A 564 5.89 10.65 -27.87
C ALA A 564 6.47 9.21 -27.91
N PRO A 565 5.64 8.17 -28.15
CA PRO A 565 6.13 6.80 -28.23
C PRO A 565 7.15 6.64 -29.36
N ASP A 566 8.20 5.85 -29.11
CA ASP A 566 9.20 5.47 -30.09
C ASP A 566 8.73 4.33 -31.03
N GLU A 567 9.65 3.74 -31.79
CA GLU A 567 9.36 2.65 -32.74
C GLU A 567 8.92 1.35 -32.06
N GLU A 568 9.28 1.14 -30.78
CA GLU A 568 8.87 -0.02 -29.97
C GLU A 568 7.56 0.26 -29.21
N GLY A 569 7.16 1.53 -29.13
CA GLY A 569 5.94 2.01 -28.46
C GLY A 569 6.19 2.61 -27.08
N ASP A 570 7.45 2.70 -26.65
CA ASP A 570 7.84 3.17 -25.33
C ASP A 570 7.91 4.72 -25.28
N GLY A 571 7.45 5.30 -24.17
CA GLY A 571 7.36 6.75 -23.99
C GLY A 571 6.90 7.15 -22.58
N GLU A 572 6.64 8.45 -22.36
CA GLU A 572 6.25 8.94 -21.03
C GLU A 572 4.77 8.60 -20.73
N ILE A 573 4.51 8.06 -19.53
CA ILE A 573 3.15 7.69 -19.11
C ILE A 573 2.44 8.92 -18.55
N LEU A 574 1.43 9.40 -19.27
CA LEU A 574 0.53 10.46 -18.82
C LEU A 574 -0.76 9.87 -18.25
N VAL A 575 -1.15 10.33 -17.07
CA VAL A 575 -2.33 9.86 -16.33
C VAL A 575 -3.33 11.00 -16.16
N ARG A 576 -4.62 10.71 -16.33
CA ARG A 576 -5.72 11.63 -16.03
C ARG A 576 -6.90 10.86 -15.43
N GLY A 577 -7.41 11.33 -14.30
CA GLY A 577 -8.60 10.79 -13.65
C GLY A 577 -8.95 11.63 -12.42
N PRO A 578 -10.10 11.38 -11.77
CA PRO A 578 -10.47 12.08 -10.53
C PRO A 578 -9.57 11.72 -9.33
N ASN A 579 -8.75 10.68 -9.45
CA ASN A 579 -7.75 10.25 -8.47
C ASN A 579 -6.42 11.02 -8.52
N VAL A 580 -6.25 11.93 -9.49
CA VAL A 580 -5.03 12.74 -9.71
C VAL A 580 -5.21 14.13 -9.09
#